data_AF-A0A218ZTS5-F1
#
_entry.id   AF-A0A218ZTS5-F1
#
_cell.length_a   1.000
_cell.length_b   1.000
_cell.length_c   1.000
_cell.angle_alpha   90.00
_cell.angle_beta   90.00
_cell.angle_gamma   90.00
#
_symmetry.space_group_name_H-M   'P 1'
#
loop_
_entity.id
_entity.type
_entity.pdbx_description
1 polymer ?
#
loop_
_entity_poly.entity_id
_entity_poly.type
_entity_poly.pdbx_seq_one_letter_code
_entity_poly.pdbx_strand_id
1 'polypeptide(L)'
;MILLFISFVLAAVILLFTSYTDIRKRTINSYIFIPLVALAAINYAYTGQDYSFLAIGIVFFAGTFINTDLYLYPAFGLAVLVASILLLIHDPVFLTASIMMFIIYELGFTERLFGIGDIKAMIALFYTFVQFPFLWAFTARQSFILTILPLSFAMLINIALVSL
;
A
#
# COMPACT_ATOMS: atom_id res chain seq x y z
N MET A 1 -18.54 -2.02 -2.71
CA MET A 1 -18.52 -3.33 -2.01
C MET A 1 -18.08 -4.49 -2.89
N ILE A 2 -18.70 -4.76 -4.04
CA ILE A 2 -18.34 -5.94 -4.88
C ILE A 2 -16.86 -5.91 -5.33
N LEU A 3 -16.37 -4.76 -5.83
CA LEU A 3 -14.97 -4.61 -6.23
C LEU A 3 -13.96 -4.79 -5.07
N LEU A 4 -14.31 -4.34 -3.86
CA LEU A 4 -13.49 -4.57 -2.66
C LEU A 4 -13.42 -6.05 -2.31
N PHE A 5 -14.54 -6.76 -2.42
CA PHE A 5 -14.58 -8.20 -2.20
C PHE A 5 -13.76 -8.96 -3.24
N ILE A 6 -13.86 -8.59 -4.51
CA ILE A 6 -13.01 -9.15 -5.59
C ILE A 6 -11.53 -8.90 -5.29
N SER A 7 -11.20 -7.68 -4.88
CA SER A 7 -9.83 -7.28 -4.52
C SER A 7 -9.30 -8.09 -3.34
N PHE A 8 -10.14 -8.31 -2.31
CA PHE A 8 -9.82 -9.14 -1.15
C PHE A 8 -9.58 -10.60 -1.51
N VAL A 9 -10.49 -11.21 -2.27
CA VAL A 9 -10.35 -12.61 -2.71
C VAL A 9 -9.10 -12.77 -3.56
N LEU A 10 -8.84 -11.86 -4.50
CA LEU A 10 -7.64 -11.93 -5.33
C LEU A 10 -6.37 -11.74 -4.49
N ALA A 11 -6.34 -10.77 -3.58
CA ALA A 11 -5.22 -10.55 -2.66
C ALA A 11 -4.94 -11.80 -1.82
N ALA A 12 -5.98 -12.42 -1.26
CA ALA A 12 -5.84 -13.65 -0.47
C ALA A 12 -5.29 -14.81 -1.32
N VAL A 13 -5.79 -15.00 -2.55
CA VAL A 13 -5.30 -16.04 -3.46
C VAL A 13 -3.83 -15.80 -3.82
N ILE A 14 -3.46 -14.55 -4.15
CA ILE A 14 -2.08 -14.19 -4.47
C ILE A 14 -1.18 -14.43 -3.26
N LEU A 15 -1.55 -13.96 -2.06
CA LEU A 15 -0.76 -14.15 -0.85
C LEU A 15 -0.58 -15.63 -0.47
N LEU A 16 -1.64 -16.43 -0.58
CA LEU A 16 -1.57 -17.87 -0.34
C LEU A 16 -0.65 -18.55 -1.36
N PHE A 17 -0.78 -18.18 -2.64
CA PHE A 17 0.07 -18.72 -3.69
C PHE A 17 1.53 -18.30 -3.53
N THR A 18 1.80 -17.03 -3.22
CA THR A 18 3.17 -16.54 -3.01
C THR A 18 3.80 -17.20 -1.80
N SER A 19 3.07 -17.31 -0.69
CA SER A 19 3.50 -18.02 0.51
C SER A 19 3.84 -19.50 0.21
N TYR A 20 2.98 -20.19 -0.54
CA TYR A 20 3.24 -21.56 -0.97
C TYR A 20 4.49 -21.66 -1.86
N THR A 21 4.63 -20.76 -2.84
CA THR A 21 5.80 -20.78 -3.74
C THR A 21 7.09 -20.41 -3.02
N ASP A 22 7.03 -19.56 -2.01
CA ASP A 22 8.18 -19.18 -1.21
C ASP A 22 8.72 -20.38 -0.44
N ILE A 23 7.83 -21.13 0.24
CA ILE A 23 8.19 -22.37 0.95
C ILE A 23 8.80 -23.41 0.01
N ARG A 24 8.23 -23.58 -1.19
CA ARG A 24 8.61 -24.68 -2.10
C ARG A 24 9.78 -24.36 -3.02
N LYS A 25 9.88 -23.12 -3.50
CA LYS A 25 10.83 -22.71 -4.56
C LYS A 25 11.78 -21.60 -4.12
N ARG A 26 11.62 -21.05 -2.90
CA ARG A 26 12.40 -19.92 -2.34
C ARG A 26 12.53 -18.73 -3.30
N THR A 27 11.56 -18.59 -4.20
CA THR A 27 11.56 -17.58 -5.25
C THR A 27 10.12 -17.14 -5.48
N ILE A 28 9.86 -15.85 -5.27
CA ILE A 28 8.55 -15.24 -5.49
C ILE A 28 8.64 -14.40 -6.77
N ASN A 29 7.82 -14.74 -7.76
CA ASN A 29 7.72 -13.93 -8.96
C ASN A 29 6.94 -12.64 -8.66
N SER A 30 7.64 -11.51 -8.65
CA SER A 30 7.10 -10.18 -8.42
C SER A 30 5.97 -9.75 -9.37
N TYR A 31 5.93 -10.29 -10.58
CA TYR A 31 4.90 -9.96 -11.57
C TYR A 31 3.50 -10.43 -11.17
N ILE A 32 3.39 -11.33 -10.19
CA ILE A 32 2.11 -11.81 -9.67
C ILE A 32 1.27 -10.73 -8.99
N PHE A 33 1.88 -9.60 -8.60
CA PHE A 33 1.20 -8.48 -7.98
C PHE A 33 0.64 -7.45 -8.99
N ILE A 34 0.99 -7.56 -10.29
CA ILE A 34 0.46 -6.65 -11.33
C ILE A 34 -1.08 -6.66 -11.40
N PRO A 35 -1.77 -7.81 -11.35
CA PRO A 35 -3.23 -7.83 -11.33
C PRO A 35 -3.85 -7.04 -10.17
N LEU A 36 -3.19 -7.00 -9.01
CA LEU A 36 -3.64 -6.19 -7.87
C LEU A 36 -3.50 -4.70 -8.16
N VAL A 37 -2.37 -4.28 -8.73
CA VAL A 37 -2.17 -2.88 -9.15
C VAL A 37 -3.18 -2.47 -10.24
N ALA A 38 -3.50 -3.37 -11.17
CA ALA A 38 -4.55 -3.12 -12.17
C ALA A 38 -5.94 -2.97 -11.53
N LEU A 39 -6.27 -3.82 -10.55
CA LEU A 39 -7.50 -3.67 -9.77
C LEU A 39 -7.53 -2.39 -8.94
N ALA A 40 -6.39 -1.95 -8.40
CA ALA A 40 -6.27 -0.67 -7.73
C ALA A 40 -6.70 0.47 -8.67
N ALA A 41 -6.17 0.51 -9.89
CA ALA A 41 -6.54 1.52 -10.87
C ALA A 41 -8.05 1.49 -11.20
N ILE A 42 -8.65 0.31 -11.33
CA ILE A 42 -10.09 0.16 -11.53
C ILE A 42 -10.88 0.68 -10.32
N ASN A 43 -10.44 0.39 -9.10
CA ASN A 43 -11.05 0.89 -7.87
C ASN A 43 -11.01 2.42 -7.80
N TYR A 44 -9.87 3.05 -8.13
CA TYR A 44 -9.75 4.50 -8.21
C TYR A 44 -10.71 5.10 -9.25
N ALA A 45 -10.75 4.52 -10.46
CA ALA A 45 -11.64 4.98 -11.52
C ALA A 45 -13.13 4.87 -11.13
N TYR A 46 -13.51 3.80 -10.44
CA TYR A 46 -14.90 3.57 -10.02
C TYR A 46 -15.32 4.46 -8.84
N THR A 47 -14.39 4.78 -7.94
CA THR A 47 -14.69 5.54 -6.72
C THR A 47 -14.54 7.05 -6.90
N GLY A 48 -14.00 7.50 -8.04
CA GLY A 48 -13.79 8.93 -8.33
C GLY A 48 -12.78 9.60 -7.41
N GLN A 49 -11.92 8.80 -6.76
CA GLN A 49 -10.88 9.29 -5.86
C GLN A 49 -9.75 9.97 -6.64
N ASP A 50 -8.99 10.83 -5.96
CA ASP A 50 -7.86 11.52 -6.57
C ASP A 50 -6.82 10.51 -7.10
N TYR A 51 -6.50 10.64 -8.38
CA TYR A 51 -5.53 9.79 -9.08
C TYR A 51 -4.09 10.11 -8.67
N SER A 52 -3.82 11.23 -7.98
CA SER A 52 -2.49 11.60 -7.50
C SER A 52 -1.87 10.50 -6.62
N PHE A 53 -2.64 9.92 -5.69
CA PHE A 53 -2.18 8.82 -4.84
C PHE A 53 -1.96 7.51 -5.63
N LEU A 54 -2.83 7.21 -6.59
CA LEU A 54 -2.63 6.06 -7.48
C LEU A 54 -1.34 6.21 -8.29
N ALA A 55 -1.06 7.41 -8.82
CA ALA A 55 0.14 7.68 -9.59
C ALA A 55 1.42 7.50 -8.75
N ILE A 56 1.45 8.08 -7.55
CA ILE A 56 2.52 7.86 -6.57
C ILE A 56 2.71 6.36 -6.31
N GLY A 57 1.61 5.62 -6.21
CA GLY A 57 1.68 4.20 -5.95
C GLY A 57 2.22 3.32 -7.05
N ILE A 58 1.85 3.63 -8.29
CA ILE A 58 2.44 3.00 -9.46
C ILE A 58 3.94 3.30 -9.52
N VAL A 59 4.35 4.53 -9.19
CA VAL A 59 5.76 4.92 -9.15
C VAL A 59 6.52 4.17 -8.06
N PHE A 60 5.98 4.05 -6.84
CA PHE A 60 6.57 3.21 -5.79
C PHE A 60 6.68 1.75 -6.23
N PHE A 61 5.60 1.18 -6.78
CA PHE A 61 5.58 -0.20 -7.24
C PHE A 61 6.61 -0.43 -8.36
N ALA A 62 6.71 0.47 -9.33
CA ALA A 62 7.76 0.40 -10.35
C ALA A 62 9.16 0.53 -9.75
N GLY A 63 9.33 1.40 -8.75
CA GLY A 63 10.57 1.57 -8.00
C GLY A 63 11.04 0.30 -7.29
N THR A 64 10.15 -0.62 -6.94
CA THR A 64 10.54 -1.90 -6.30
C THR A 64 11.30 -2.85 -7.24
N PHE A 65 11.32 -2.58 -8.55
CA PHE A 65 12.10 -3.33 -9.52
C PHE A 65 13.52 -2.77 -9.72
N ILE A 66 13.84 -1.63 -9.10
CA ILE A 66 15.20 -1.10 -9.05
C ILE A 66 16.03 -2.00 -8.12
N ASN A 67 17.28 -2.27 -8.50
CA ASN A 67 18.20 -3.03 -7.64
C ASN A 67 18.41 -2.30 -6.30
N THR A 68 18.20 -3.02 -5.20
CA THR A 68 18.24 -2.50 -3.82
C THR A 68 19.63 -2.08 -3.35
N ASP A 69 20.69 -2.63 -3.92
CA ASP A 69 22.08 -2.33 -3.53
C ASP A 69 22.62 -1.02 -4.14
N LEU A 70 21.82 -0.30 -4.92
CA LEU A 70 22.22 0.96 -5.54
C LEU A 70 21.79 2.13 -4.66
N TYR A 71 22.64 3.16 -4.54
CA TYR A 71 22.26 4.47 -3.98
C TYR A 71 21.03 5.10 -4.67
N LEU A 72 20.72 4.64 -5.88
CA LEU A 72 19.52 5.02 -6.62
C LEU A 72 18.23 4.61 -5.90
N TYR A 73 18.21 3.49 -5.17
CA TYR A 73 17.02 3.00 -4.48
C TYR A 73 16.54 3.97 -3.39
N PRO A 74 17.36 4.35 -2.38
CA PRO A 74 16.93 5.31 -1.37
C PRO A 74 16.73 6.72 -1.93
N ALA A 75 17.53 7.11 -2.94
CA ALA A 75 17.32 8.39 -3.62
C ALA A 75 15.96 8.45 -4.35
N PHE A 76 15.54 7.34 -4.95
CA PHE A 76 14.23 7.22 -5.57
C PHE A 76 13.11 7.29 -4.53
N GLY A 77 13.20 6.53 -3.45
CA GLY A 77 12.22 6.57 -2.36
C GLY A 77 12.04 7.98 -1.80
N LEU A 78 13.14 8.68 -1.53
CA LEU A 78 13.11 10.08 -1.08
C LEU A 78 12.50 11.04 -2.12
N ALA A 79 12.84 10.89 -3.41
CA ALA A 79 12.27 11.72 -4.46
C ALA A 79 10.75 11.54 -4.55
N VAL A 80 10.26 10.30 -4.44
CA VAL A 80 8.83 9.99 -4.45
C VAL A 80 8.14 10.49 -3.18
N LEU A 81 8.79 10.41 -2.01
CA LEU A 81 8.26 11.00 -0.77
C LEU A 81 8.09 12.51 -0.89
N VAL A 82 9.09 13.22 -1.42
CA VAL A 82 9.00 14.68 -1.63
C VAL A 82 7.87 15.02 -2.60
N ALA A 83 7.77 14.29 -3.71
CA ALA A 83 6.66 14.45 -4.64
C ALA A 83 5.29 14.19 -3.98
N SER A 84 5.21 13.18 -3.12
CA SER A 84 4.00 12.85 -2.36
C SER A 84 3.60 13.97 -1.40
N ILE A 85 4.56 14.56 -0.69
CA ILE A 85 4.32 15.71 0.19
C ILE A 85 3.76 16.88 -0.61
N LEU A 86 4.34 17.19 -1.77
CA LEU A 86 3.89 18.32 -2.60
C LEU A 86 2.49 18.10 -3.19
N LEU A 87 2.18 16.87 -3.64
CA LEU A 87 0.92 16.56 -4.30
C LEU A 87 -0.23 16.30 -3.31
N LEU A 88 0.06 15.80 -2.12
CA LEU A 88 -0.95 15.32 -1.16
C LEU A 88 -1.02 16.15 0.13
N ILE A 89 -0.37 17.32 0.20
CA ILE A 89 -0.41 18.18 1.40
C ILE A 89 -1.83 18.56 1.83
N HIS A 90 -2.77 18.57 0.88
CA HIS A 90 -4.18 18.91 1.11
C HIS A 90 -5.00 17.72 1.63
N ASP A 91 -4.47 16.49 1.56
CA ASP A 91 -5.13 15.29 2.05
C ASP A 91 -4.24 14.56 3.08
N PRO A 92 -4.45 14.80 4.38
CA PRO A 92 -3.59 14.23 5.43
C PRO A 92 -3.66 12.70 5.50
N VAL A 93 -4.75 12.08 5.04
CA VAL A 93 -4.91 10.62 5.04
C VAL A 93 -4.01 10.01 3.97
N PHE A 94 -4.08 10.52 2.73
CA PHE A 94 -3.23 10.04 1.64
C PHE A 94 -1.76 10.42 1.84
N LEU A 95 -1.47 11.58 2.45
CA LEU A 95 -0.11 11.95 2.83
C LEU A 95 0.48 10.94 3.82
N THR A 96 -0.26 10.61 4.88
CA THR A 96 0.22 9.65 5.89
C THR A 96 0.37 8.26 5.30
N ALA A 97 -0.55 7.82 4.45
CA ALA A 97 -0.42 6.56 3.72
C ALA A 97 0.84 6.56 2.83
N SER A 98 1.14 7.65 2.14
CA SER A 98 2.36 7.78 1.31
C SER A 98 3.64 7.72 2.15
N ILE A 99 3.63 8.32 3.35
CA ILE A 99 4.76 8.22 4.30
C ILE A 99 4.95 6.77 4.77
N MET A 100 3.88 6.06 5.12
CA MET A 100 3.96 4.64 5.49
C MET A 100 4.54 3.80 4.34
N MET A 101 4.15 4.12 3.11
CA MET A 101 4.63 3.41 1.91
C MET A 101 6.10 3.69 1.61
N PHE A 102 6.54 4.92 1.82
CA PHE A 102 7.96 5.25 1.81
C PHE A 102 8.73 4.43 2.85
N ILE A 103 8.26 4.34 4.09
CA ILE A 103 8.91 3.55 5.14
C ILE A 103 8.98 2.07 4.73
N ILE A 104 7.87 1.50 4.24
CA ILE A 104 7.82 0.10 3.76
C ILE A 104 8.79 -0.12 2.59
N TYR A 105 8.86 0.82 1.65
CA TYR A 105 9.79 0.77 0.53
C TYR A 105 11.25 0.79 1.00
N GLU A 106 11.62 1.72 1.87
CA GLU A 106 12.99 1.84 2.42
C GLU A 106 13.38 0.67 3.32
N LEU A 107 12.43 -0.01 3.99
CA LEU A 107 12.72 -1.27 4.69
C LEU A 107 13.21 -2.38 3.75
N GLY A 108 12.95 -2.24 2.45
CA GLY A 108 13.53 -3.07 1.39
C GLY A 108 14.95 -2.77 1.00
N PHE A 109 15.43 -1.58 1.35
CA PHE A 109 16.82 -1.24 1.13
C PHE A 109 17.71 -2.20 1.92
N THR A 110 18.65 -2.86 1.24
CA THR A 110 19.56 -3.89 1.80
C THR A 110 18.91 -5.19 2.31
N GLU A 111 17.62 -5.44 2.01
CA GLU A 111 16.88 -6.67 2.41
C GLU A 111 16.98 -7.06 3.90
N ARG A 112 17.26 -6.10 4.80
CA ARG A 112 17.66 -6.41 6.18
C ARG A 112 16.55 -7.00 7.04
N LEU A 113 15.29 -6.73 6.72
CA LEU A 113 14.13 -7.12 7.54
C LEU A 113 13.02 -7.81 6.75
N PHE A 114 12.86 -7.47 5.46
CA PHE A 114 11.85 -8.04 4.57
C PHE A 114 12.45 -8.29 3.20
N GLY A 115 12.07 -9.39 2.55
CA GLY A 115 12.50 -9.67 1.18
C GLY A 115 11.82 -8.72 0.20
N ILE A 116 12.48 -8.39 -0.91
CA ILE A 116 11.93 -7.50 -1.96
C ILE A 116 10.52 -7.95 -2.42
N GLY A 117 10.26 -9.27 -2.42
CA GLY A 117 8.94 -9.83 -2.73
C GLY A 117 7.84 -9.40 -1.75
N ASP A 118 8.14 -9.35 -0.45
CA ASP A 118 7.20 -8.95 0.60
C ASP A 118 6.88 -7.46 0.50
N ILE A 119 7.87 -6.64 0.18
CA ILE A 119 7.68 -5.21 -0.03
C ILE A 119 6.81 -4.94 -1.25
N LYS A 120 7.00 -5.67 -2.33
CA LYS A 120 6.12 -5.61 -3.51
C LYS A 120 4.69 -5.99 -3.17
N ALA A 121 4.51 -7.04 -2.36
CA ALA A 121 3.20 -7.47 -1.89
C ALA A 121 2.53 -6.39 -1.03
N MET A 122 3.23 -5.90 -0.01
CA MET A 122 2.74 -4.86 0.89
C MET A 122 2.36 -3.60 0.12
N ILE A 123 3.21 -3.17 -0.81
CA ILE A 123 2.97 -1.99 -1.62
C ILE A 123 1.73 -2.18 -2.52
N ALA A 124 1.64 -3.30 -3.23
CA ALA A 124 0.48 -3.58 -4.09
C ALA A 124 -0.83 -3.68 -3.29
N LEU A 125 -0.81 -4.28 -2.11
CA LEU A 125 -1.98 -4.41 -1.24
C LEU A 125 -2.45 -3.06 -0.71
N PHE A 126 -1.53 -2.21 -0.24
CA PHE A 126 -1.87 -0.87 0.26
C PHE A 126 -2.60 -0.02 -0.80
N TYR A 127 -2.21 -0.11 -2.07
CA TYR A 127 -2.89 0.63 -3.15
C TYR A 127 -4.20 0.01 -3.61
N THR A 128 -4.30 -1.32 -3.58
CA THR A 128 -5.53 -2.02 -3.98
C THR A 128 -6.70 -1.64 -3.07
N PHE A 129 -6.40 -1.32 -1.81
CA PHE A 129 -7.36 -1.10 -0.76
C PHE A 129 -7.46 0.37 -0.32
N VAL A 130 -7.77 1.24 -1.27
CA VAL A 130 -8.08 2.67 -1.05
C VAL A 130 -9.13 2.91 0.03
N GLN A 131 -10.06 1.97 0.17
CA GLN A 131 -11.18 2.03 1.10
C GLN A 131 -11.08 1.03 2.24
N PHE A 132 -9.88 0.46 2.50
CA PHE A 132 -9.77 -0.44 3.65
C PHE A 132 -10.13 0.31 4.93
N PRO A 133 -10.77 -0.37 5.88
CA PRO A 133 -11.34 0.25 7.07
C PRO A 133 -10.36 1.04 7.94
N PHE A 134 -9.07 0.91 7.70
CA PHE A 134 -8.02 1.54 8.49
C PHE A 134 -7.93 3.05 8.28
N LEU A 135 -8.26 3.54 7.08
CA LEU A 135 -8.11 4.95 6.69
C LEU A 135 -9.45 5.69 6.55
N TRP A 136 -10.57 4.97 6.50
CA TRP A 136 -11.90 5.56 6.30
C TRP A 136 -12.76 5.37 7.55
N ALA A 137 -13.34 6.46 8.04
CA ALA A 137 -14.40 6.42 9.03
C ALA A 137 -15.73 5.88 8.47
N PHE A 138 -16.23 4.77 9.01
CA PHE A 138 -17.59 4.28 8.71
C PHE A 138 -18.66 5.01 9.51
N THR A 139 -18.27 5.69 10.58
CA THR A 139 -19.15 6.43 11.48
C THR A 139 -18.62 7.83 11.75
N ALA A 140 -19.52 8.77 12.04
CA ALA A 140 -19.15 10.15 12.42
C ALA A 140 -18.26 10.22 13.69
N ARG A 141 -18.23 9.16 14.51
CA ARG A 141 -17.32 9.04 15.65
C ARG A 141 -15.91 8.61 15.22
N GLN A 142 -15.78 7.72 14.24
CA GLN A 142 -14.48 7.34 13.69
C GLN A 142 -13.80 8.49 12.93
N SER A 143 -14.57 9.38 12.28
CA SER A 143 -13.99 10.54 11.57
C SER A 143 -13.37 11.55 12.54
N PHE A 144 -14.00 11.72 13.70
CA PHE A 144 -13.47 12.53 14.80
C PHE A 144 -12.22 11.90 15.44
N ILE A 145 -12.19 10.57 15.55
CA ILE A 145 -11.03 9.85 16.09
C ILE A 145 -9.83 9.94 15.13
N LEU A 146 -10.06 9.79 13.81
CA LEU A 146 -9.03 9.92 12.77
C LEU A 146 -8.44 11.33 12.66
N THR A 147 -9.13 12.36 13.18
CA THR A 147 -8.63 13.75 13.19
C THR A 147 -7.82 14.10 14.44
N ILE A 148 -7.97 13.33 15.53
CA ILE A 148 -7.33 13.63 16.82
C ILE A 148 -6.19 12.66 17.14
N LEU A 149 -6.34 11.38 16.79
CA LEU A 149 -5.35 10.36 17.09
C LEU A 149 -4.32 10.20 15.97
N PRO A 150 -3.08 9.82 16.31
CA PRO A 150 -2.10 9.37 15.31
C PRO A 150 -2.69 8.26 14.45
N LEU A 151 -2.42 8.30 13.15
CA LEU A 151 -3.01 7.38 12.18
C LEU A 151 -2.80 5.91 12.59
N SER A 152 -1.64 5.55 13.14
CA SER A 152 -1.35 4.20 13.63
C SER A 152 -2.31 3.72 14.73
N PHE A 153 -2.70 4.59 15.67
CA PHE A 153 -3.70 4.30 16.70
C PHE A 153 -5.10 4.24 16.11
N ALA A 154 -5.43 5.15 15.19
CA ALA A 154 -6.73 5.16 14.54
C ALA A 154 -6.95 3.90 13.66
N MET A 155 -5.90 3.43 12.99
CA MET A 155 -5.89 2.17 12.23
C MET A 155 -6.11 0.97 13.15
N LEU A 156 -5.41 0.89 14.28
CA LEU A 156 -5.62 -0.17 15.30
C LEU A 156 -7.05 -0.20 15.83
N ILE A 157 -7.62 0.97 16.13
CA ILE A 157 -9.01 1.08 16.60
C ILE A 157 -9.99 0.66 15.49
N ASN A 158 -9.74 1.04 14.24
CA ASN A 158 -10.57 0.64 13.11
C ASN A 158 -10.46 -0.86 12.80
N ILE A 159 -9.28 -1.47 12.97
CA ILE A 159 -9.11 -2.93 12.92
C ILE A 159 -9.99 -3.59 13.99
N ALA A 160 -9.87 -3.13 15.24
CA ALA A 160 -10.59 -3.70 16.38
C ALA A 160 -12.12 -3.56 16.22
N LEU A 161 -12.60 -2.42 15.73
CA LEU A 161 -14.02 -2.16 15.52
C LEU A 161 -14.62 -2.95 14.35
N VAL A 162 -13.85 -3.22 13.29
CA VAL A 162 -14.32 -4.01 12.13
C VAL A 162 -14.21 -5.51 12.39
N SER A 163 -13.38 -5.93 13.36
CA SER A 163 -13.30 -7.32 13.81
C SER A 163 -14.39 -7.75 14.81
N LEU A 164 -15.21 -6.80 15.29
CA LEU A 164 -16.34 -7.01 16.21
C LEU A 164 -17.65 -7.12 15.42
#